data_AF-A0A7X8UCB5-F1
#
_entry.id   AF-A0A7X8UCB5-F1
#
_cell.length_a   1.000
_cell.length_b   1.000
_cell.length_c   1.000
_cell.angle_alpha   90.00
_cell.angle_beta   90.00
_cell.angle_gamma   90.00
#
_symmetry.space_group_name_H-M   'P 1'
#
loop_
_entity.id
_entity.type
_entity.pdbx_description
1 polymer ?
#
loop_
_entity_poly.entity_id
_entity_poly.type
_entity_poly.pdbx_seq_one_letter_code
_entity_poly.pdbx_strand_id
1 'polypeptide(L)'
;MNCKLAVDNLKALMEGELPAGEARETRRHLLSCPSCSARLTPEEWVEVLPGMAEEVEPSADFARGFYRKLDRRREAGRAPWWSVTWARPGHLAGAGALVLVVLLGVILGRLPWGARTMSGPAVEPGMEETVAILKDMGVLHHLDLLEDFETIADLGALAQDEAIN
;
A
#
# COMPACT_ATOMS: atom_id res chain seq x y z
N MET A 1 -4.97 -44.69 3.00
CA MET A 1 -6.35 -44.16 2.96
C MET A 1 -7.30 -45.14 2.25
N ASN A 2 -8.57 -45.22 2.69
CA ASN A 2 -9.66 -45.88 1.96
C ASN A 2 -10.55 -44.85 1.23
N CYS A 3 -11.40 -45.31 0.30
CA CYS A 3 -12.22 -44.43 -0.54
C CYS A 3 -13.25 -43.63 0.26
N LYS A 4 -13.84 -44.22 1.30
CA LYS A 4 -14.86 -43.54 2.13
C LYS A 4 -14.24 -42.31 2.81
N LEU A 5 -13.11 -42.51 3.47
CA LEU A 5 -12.39 -41.44 4.17
C LEU A 5 -11.89 -40.36 3.19
N ALA A 6 -11.43 -40.74 2.00
CA ALA A 6 -11.01 -39.77 0.98
C ALA A 6 -12.16 -38.86 0.51
N VAL A 7 -13.36 -39.43 0.35
CA VAL A 7 -14.56 -38.70 -0.05
C VAL A 7 -15.08 -37.83 1.09
N ASP A 8 -15.09 -38.36 2.32
CA ASP A 8 -15.52 -37.60 3.51
C ASP A 8 -14.60 -36.39 3.75
N ASN A 9 -13.29 -36.56 3.50
CA ASN A 9 -12.29 -35.50 3.60
C ASN A 9 -12.28 -34.51 2.43
N LEU A 10 -12.98 -34.79 1.33
CA LEU A 10 -12.93 -33.94 0.12
C LEU A 10 -13.38 -32.52 0.43
N LYS A 11 -14.45 -32.34 1.21
CA LYS A 11 -14.93 -31.01 1.56
C LYS A 11 -13.89 -30.21 2.37
N ALA A 12 -13.36 -30.82 3.44
CA ALA A 12 -12.33 -30.19 4.27
C ALA A 12 -11.02 -29.94 3.51
N LEU A 13 -10.71 -30.76 2.50
CA LEU A 13 -9.60 -30.52 1.58
C LEU A 13 -9.82 -29.25 0.76
N MET A 14 -11.01 -29.07 0.20
CA MET A 14 -11.37 -27.88 -0.61
C MET A 14 -11.42 -26.61 0.22
N GLU A 15 -11.80 -26.71 1.50
CA GLU A 15 -11.84 -25.58 2.45
C GLU A 15 -10.45 -25.28 3.05
N GLY A 16 -9.44 -26.15 2.80
CA GLY A 16 -8.09 -25.98 3.34
C GLY A 16 -7.97 -26.29 4.83
N GLU A 17 -8.94 -26.99 5.41
CA GLU A 17 -9.02 -27.29 6.85
C GLU A 17 -8.26 -28.57 7.24
N LEU A 18 -7.84 -29.38 6.27
CA LEU A 18 -7.10 -30.60 6.54
C LEU A 18 -5.64 -30.33 6.96
N PRO A 19 -5.13 -31.02 7.99
CA PRO A 19 -3.71 -31.05 8.29
C PRO A 19 -2.87 -31.44 7.07
N ALA A 20 -1.69 -30.85 6.91
CA ALA A 20 -0.87 -31.01 5.70
C ALA A 20 -0.59 -32.49 5.34
N GLY A 21 -0.41 -33.37 6.33
CA GLY A 21 -0.22 -34.81 6.11
C GLY A 21 -1.46 -35.50 5.54
N GLU A 22 -2.62 -35.27 6.14
CA GLU A 22 -3.90 -35.84 5.73
C GLU A 22 -4.35 -35.30 4.38
N ALA A 23 -4.14 -34.00 4.13
CA ALA A 23 -4.42 -33.37 2.85
C ALA A 23 -3.61 -34.03 1.72
N ARG A 24 -2.31 -34.30 1.96
CA ARG A 24 -1.45 -35.01 0.99
C ARG A 24 -1.93 -36.43 0.75
N GLU A 25 -2.24 -37.18 1.80
CA GLU A 25 -2.72 -38.56 1.64
C GLU A 25 -4.07 -38.61 0.89
N THR A 26 -4.94 -37.63 1.15
CA THR A 26 -6.24 -37.48 0.47
C THR A 26 -6.04 -37.21 -1.01
N ARG A 27 -5.23 -36.19 -1.37
CA ARG A 27 -4.92 -35.91 -2.77
C ARG A 27 -4.32 -37.12 -3.48
N ARG A 28 -3.34 -37.80 -2.86
CA ARG A 28 -2.72 -39.01 -3.43
C ARG A 28 -3.74 -40.12 -3.71
N HIS A 29 -4.68 -40.35 -2.81
CA HIS A 29 -5.74 -41.35 -3.01
C HIS A 29 -6.71 -40.94 -4.13
N LEU A 30 -7.16 -39.68 -4.14
CA LEU A 30 -8.06 -39.15 -5.16
C LEU A 30 -7.43 -39.23 -6.57
N LEU A 31 -6.11 -39.07 -6.69
CA LEU A 31 -5.37 -39.17 -7.95
C LEU A 31 -5.09 -40.62 -8.38
N SER A 32 -4.86 -41.53 -7.44
CA SER A 32 -4.47 -42.92 -7.73
C SER A 32 -5.65 -43.89 -7.85
N CYS A 33 -6.80 -43.56 -7.28
CA CYS A 33 -7.99 -44.41 -7.30
C CYS A 33 -8.94 -44.03 -8.45
N PRO A 34 -9.16 -44.92 -9.45
CA PRO A 34 -10.00 -44.61 -10.61
C PRO A 34 -11.46 -44.27 -10.27
N SER A 35 -12.02 -44.89 -9.22
CA SER A 35 -13.40 -44.62 -8.81
C SER A 35 -13.55 -43.26 -8.12
N CYS A 36 -12.50 -42.79 -7.45
CA CYS A 36 -12.51 -41.50 -6.77
C CYS A 36 -12.22 -40.38 -7.76
N SER A 37 -11.24 -40.57 -8.66
CA SER A 37 -10.90 -39.59 -9.69
C SER A 37 -12.04 -39.35 -10.68
N ALA A 38 -12.79 -40.40 -11.06
CA ALA A 38 -13.94 -40.27 -11.96
C ALA A 38 -15.11 -39.46 -11.36
N ARG A 39 -15.10 -39.22 -10.04
CA ARG A 39 -16.15 -38.45 -9.34
C ARG A 39 -15.78 -36.98 -9.14
N LEU A 40 -14.53 -36.60 -9.40
CA LEU A 40 -14.05 -35.24 -9.19
C LEU A 40 -14.61 -34.29 -10.25
N THR A 41 -15.07 -33.12 -9.82
CA THR A 41 -15.44 -32.03 -10.73
C THR A 41 -14.19 -31.33 -11.27
N PRO A 42 -14.27 -30.61 -12.41
CA PRO A 42 -13.14 -29.86 -12.96
C PRO A 42 -12.49 -28.89 -11.96
N GLU A 43 -13.27 -28.31 -11.05
CA GLU A 43 -12.79 -27.40 -10.01
C GLU A 43 -12.00 -28.15 -8.94
N GLU A 44 -12.51 -29.32 -8.51
CA GLU A 44 -11.84 -30.18 -7.54
C GLU A 44 -10.51 -30.73 -8.09
N TRP A 45 -10.44 -30.96 -9.40
CA TRP A 45 -9.19 -31.36 -10.05
C TRP A 45 -8.07 -30.34 -9.83
N VAL A 46 -8.35 -29.03 -9.84
CA VAL A 46 -7.34 -27.99 -9.63
C VAL A 46 -6.69 -28.10 -8.25
N GLU A 47 -7.48 -28.43 -7.22
CA GLU A 47 -7.00 -28.55 -5.84
C GLU A 47 -6.30 -29.89 -5.57
N VAL A 48 -6.64 -30.92 -6.34
CA VAL A 48 -6.10 -32.27 -6.17
C VAL A 48 -4.79 -32.46 -6.94
N LEU A 49 -4.62 -31.80 -8.09
CA LEU A 49 -3.41 -31.87 -8.94
C LEU A 49 -2.07 -31.56 -8.24
N PRO A 50 -1.98 -30.61 -7.29
CA PRO A 50 -0.77 -30.40 -6.49
C PRO A 50 -0.29 -31.67 -5.77
N GLY A 51 -1.16 -32.65 -5.51
CA GLY A 51 -0.78 -33.95 -4.96
C GLY A 51 0.02 -34.84 -5.90
N MET A 52 0.09 -34.52 -7.20
CA MET A 52 0.96 -35.18 -8.18
C MET A 52 2.35 -34.54 -8.25
N ALA A 53 2.54 -33.34 -7.68
CA ALA A 53 3.83 -32.70 -7.71
C ALA A 53 4.85 -33.50 -6.88
N GLU A 54 6.02 -33.71 -7.44
CA GLU A 54 7.19 -34.25 -6.73
C GLU A 54 7.41 -33.43 -5.46
N GLU A 55 7.75 -34.09 -4.35
CA GLU A 55 8.09 -33.41 -3.11
C GLU A 55 9.39 -32.61 -3.33
N VAL A 56 9.24 -31.30 -3.52
CA VAL A 56 10.38 -30.40 -3.68
C VAL A 56 10.99 -30.16 -2.31
N GLU A 57 12.04 -30.91 -1.98
CA GLU A 57 12.79 -30.69 -0.75
C GLU A 57 13.54 -29.35 -0.87
N PRO A 58 13.29 -28.39 0.04
CA PRO A 58 13.96 -27.11 0.01
C PRO A 58 15.47 -27.31 0.23
N SER A 59 16.30 -26.46 -0.40
CA SER A 59 17.74 -26.54 -0.20
C SER A 59 18.11 -26.36 1.27
N ALA A 60 19.22 -26.95 1.71
CA ALA A 60 19.67 -26.88 3.11
C ALA A 60 19.78 -25.45 3.67
N ASP A 61 20.05 -24.47 2.80
CA ASP A 61 20.17 -23.05 3.17
C ASP A 61 18.88 -22.23 2.97
N PHE A 62 17.79 -22.83 2.48
CA PHE A 62 16.52 -22.15 2.23
C PHE A 62 15.99 -21.46 3.49
N ALA A 63 15.92 -22.20 4.60
CA ALA A 63 15.41 -21.67 5.88
C ALA A 63 16.21 -20.44 6.32
N ARG A 64 17.55 -20.52 6.26
CA ARG A 64 18.44 -19.42 6.61
C ARG A 64 18.20 -18.20 5.73
N GLY A 65 18.11 -18.40 4.41
CA GLY A 65 17.84 -17.34 3.44
C GLY A 65 16.48 -16.68 3.63
N PHE A 66 15.45 -17.49 3.90
CA PHE A 66 14.08 -17.07 4.16
C PHE A 66 13.99 -16.20 5.41
N TYR A 67 14.48 -16.68 6.56
CA TYR A 67 14.44 -15.92 7.81
C TYR A 67 15.24 -14.62 7.73
N ARG A 68 16.44 -14.64 7.11
CA ARG A 68 17.21 -13.41 6.87
C ARG A 68 16.43 -12.37 6.05
N LYS A 69 15.65 -12.81 5.06
CA LYS A 69 14.82 -11.89 4.24
C LYS A 69 13.62 -11.36 5.05
N LEU A 70 13.03 -12.21 5.90
CA LEU A 70 11.92 -11.83 6.78
C LEU A 70 12.35 -10.80 7.82
N ASP A 71 13.51 -11.01 8.45
CA ASP A 71 14.05 -10.10 9.46
C ASP A 71 14.37 -8.73 8.87
N ARG A 72 15.00 -8.70 7.68
CA ARG A 72 15.23 -7.44 6.96
C ARG A 72 13.95 -6.67 6.66
N ARG A 73 12.85 -7.37 6.34
CA ARG A 73 11.54 -6.73 6.11
C ARG A 73 10.94 -6.19 7.41
N ARG A 74 11.07 -6.93 8.52
CA ARG A 74 10.63 -6.48 9.85
C ARG A 74 11.40 -5.25 10.31
N GLU A 75 12.72 -5.22 10.11
CA GLU A 75 13.56 -4.07 10.43
C GLU A 75 13.18 -2.85 9.57
N ALA A 76 12.99 -3.03 8.26
CA ALA A 76 12.55 -1.96 7.37
C ALA A 76 11.16 -1.42 7.73
N GLY A 77 10.24 -2.27 8.19
CA GLY A 77 8.91 -1.86 8.65
C GLY A 77 8.89 -1.24 10.06
N ARG A 78 9.96 -1.39 10.84
CA ARG A 78 10.14 -0.77 12.15
C ARG A 78 10.84 0.58 12.10
N ALA A 79 11.40 0.95 10.95
CA ALA A 79 11.96 2.28 10.78
C ALA A 79 10.84 3.31 10.90
N PRO A 80 10.94 4.29 11.82
CA PRO A 80 9.95 5.34 11.91
C PRO A 80 9.82 6.06 10.58
N TRP A 81 8.60 6.35 10.15
CA TRP A 81 8.34 7.01 8.86
C TRP A 81 9.10 8.35 8.71
N TRP A 82 9.39 9.03 9.81
CA TRP A 82 10.21 10.26 9.86
C TRP A 82 11.72 10.03 9.68
N SER A 83 12.23 8.82 9.93
CA SER A 83 13.66 8.50 9.82
C SER A 83 14.13 8.32 8.36
N VAL A 84 13.21 8.00 7.46
CA VAL A 84 13.48 7.76 6.03
C VAL A 84 13.85 9.05 5.28
N THR A 85 13.37 10.21 5.74
CA THR A 85 13.64 11.50 5.10
C THR A 85 14.87 12.21 5.65
N TRP A 86 15.28 11.92 6.90
CA TRP A 86 16.42 12.59 7.55
C TRP A 86 17.76 11.88 7.34
N ALA A 87 17.76 10.57 7.01
CA ALA A 87 18.98 9.78 6.84
C ALA A 87 19.64 9.94 5.45
N ARG A 88 19.09 10.75 4.54
CA ARG A 88 19.68 11.00 3.22
C ARG A 88 20.48 12.31 3.25
N PRO A 89 21.82 12.27 3.07
CA PRO A 89 22.69 13.44 3.18
C PRO A 89 22.39 14.54 2.13
N GLY A 90 21.58 14.26 1.10
CA GLY A 90 21.15 15.24 0.10
C GLY A 90 20.08 16.24 0.56
N HIS A 91 19.27 15.93 1.59
CA HIS A 91 18.19 16.84 2.02
C HIS A 91 18.69 17.97 2.94
N LEU A 92 19.82 17.79 3.62
CA LEU A 92 20.43 18.83 4.46
C LEU A 92 21.07 19.95 3.61
N ALA A 93 21.57 19.64 2.42
CA ALA A 93 22.12 20.64 1.50
C ALA A 93 21.01 21.53 0.88
N GLY A 94 19.82 20.98 0.63
CA GLY A 94 18.69 21.73 0.07
C GLY A 94 18.02 22.68 1.07
N ALA A 95 17.88 22.28 2.34
CA ALA A 95 17.26 23.11 3.37
C ALA A 95 18.07 24.38 3.70
N GLY A 96 19.40 24.29 3.70
CA GLY A 96 20.27 25.44 3.92
C GLY A 96 20.16 26.50 2.82
N ALA A 97 20.03 26.08 1.56
CA ALA A 97 19.89 26.99 0.43
C ALA A 97 18.58 27.77 0.48
N LEU A 98 17.47 27.13 0.85
CA LEU A 98 16.16 27.79 0.91
C LEU A 98 16.09 28.81 2.05
N VAL A 99 16.65 28.49 3.23
CA VAL A 99 16.76 29.44 4.35
C VAL A 99 17.63 30.65 3.98
N LEU A 100 18.75 30.43 3.28
CA LEU A 100 19.61 31.51 2.78
C LEU A 100 18.89 32.40 1.76
N VAL A 101 18.12 31.83 0.83
CA VAL A 101 17.33 32.61 -0.15
C VAL A 101 16.26 33.44 0.53
N VAL A 102 15.55 32.89 1.51
CA VAL A 102 14.52 33.61 2.27
C VAL A 102 15.14 34.75 3.08
N LEU A 103 16.22 34.49 3.81
CA LEU A 103 16.94 35.52 4.56
C LEU A 103 17.49 36.62 3.64
N LEU A 104 18.07 36.24 2.50
CA LEU A 104 18.59 37.19 1.52
C LEU A 104 17.46 38.05 0.92
N GLY A 105 16.31 37.45 0.60
CA GLY A 105 15.13 38.18 0.14
C GLY A 105 14.58 39.16 1.17
N VAL A 106 14.52 38.76 2.44
CA VAL A 106 14.09 39.64 3.55
C VAL A 106 15.06 40.79 3.77
N ILE A 107 16.37 40.54 3.70
CA ILE A 107 17.39 41.58 3.83
C ILE A 107 17.31 42.55 2.64
N LEU A 108 17.32 42.04 1.41
CA LEU A 108 17.22 42.85 0.19
C LEU A 108 15.91 43.66 0.14
N GLY A 109 14.79 43.08 0.57
CA GLY A 109 13.49 43.76 0.62
C GLY A 109 13.38 44.84 1.70
N ARG A 110 14.25 44.82 2.72
CA ARG A 110 14.33 45.86 3.75
C ARG A 110 15.35 46.95 3.45
N LEU A 111 16.23 46.77 2.46
CA LEU A 111 17.00 47.89 1.94
C LEU A 111 16.05 48.78 1.12
N PRO A 112 16.00 50.11 1.37
CA PRO A 112 15.33 51.04 0.48
C PRO A 112 16.14 51.13 -0.81
N TRP A 113 15.93 50.16 -1.70
CA TRP A 113 16.41 50.24 -3.07
C TRP A 113 15.70 51.43 -3.69
N GLY A 114 16.50 52.48 -3.88
CA GLY A 114 16.05 53.82 -4.23
C GLY A 114 15.01 53.79 -5.34
N ALA A 115 13.99 54.62 -5.15
CA ALA A 115 12.97 54.96 -6.13
C ALA A 115 13.57 55.08 -7.54
N ARG A 116 13.48 54.00 -8.31
CA ARG A 116 13.41 54.07 -9.76
C ARG A 116 11.94 54.03 -10.11
N THR A 117 11.42 55.20 -10.42
CA THR A 117 10.21 55.36 -11.22
C THR A 117 10.38 54.58 -12.53
N MET A 118 9.97 53.32 -12.54
CA MET A 118 9.60 52.66 -13.78
C MET A 118 8.11 52.89 -13.95
N SER A 119 7.79 53.79 -14.86
CA SER A 119 6.49 53.92 -15.49
C SER A 119 5.98 52.51 -15.85
N GLY A 120 4.83 52.11 -15.30
CA GLY A 120 4.20 50.86 -15.71
C GLY A 120 3.85 50.92 -17.20
N PRO A 121 4.06 49.84 -17.98
CA PRO A 121 3.45 49.76 -19.30
C PRO A 121 1.93 49.77 -19.11
N ALA A 122 1.25 50.56 -19.95
CA ALA A 122 -0.20 50.72 -19.94
C ALA A 122 -0.90 49.36 -19.91
N VAL A 123 -1.89 49.22 -19.03
CA VAL A 123 -2.79 48.06 -19.02
C VAL A 123 -3.55 48.06 -20.33
N GLU A 124 -3.21 47.12 -21.21
CA GLU A 124 -3.99 46.81 -22.42
C GLU A 124 -5.43 46.40 -22.02
N PRO A 125 -6.47 46.94 -22.67
CA PRO A 125 -7.86 46.61 -22.36
C PRO A 125 -8.19 45.21 -22.91
N GLY A 126 -7.99 44.19 -22.08
CA GLY A 126 -8.35 42.80 -22.41
C GLY A 126 -8.38 41.83 -21.22
N MET A 127 -8.15 42.32 -19.99
CA MET A 127 -8.02 41.48 -18.79
C MET A 127 -9.33 41.32 -18.01
N GLU A 128 -10.46 41.72 -18.59
CA GLU A 128 -11.79 41.53 -17.99
C GLU A 128 -12.44 40.21 -18.46
N GLU A 129 -12.13 39.74 -19.67
CA GLU A 129 -12.72 38.52 -20.24
C GLU A 129 -12.21 37.25 -19.54
N THR A 130 -10.92 37.21 -19.20
CA THR A 130 -10.31 36.04 -18.53
C THR A 130 -10.84 35.84 -17.10
N VAL A 131 -11.21 36.92 -16.41
CA VAL A 131 -11.78 36.85 -15.05
C VAL A 131 -13.25 36.40 -15.09
N ALA A 132 -13.98 36.76 -16.14
CA ALA A 132 -15.35 36.26 -16.34
C ALA A 132 -15.38 34.75 -16.61
N ILE A 133 -14.44 34.24 -17.41
CA ILE A 133 -14.32 32.80 -17.71
C ILE A 133 -14.00 31.98 -16.45
N LEU A 134 -13.13 32.49 -15.56
CA LEU A 134 -12.82 31.78 -14.31
C LEU A 134 -13.96 31.80 -13.27
N LYS A 135 -14.82 32.83 -13.28
CA LYS A 135 -16.00 32.89 -12.41
C LYS A 135 -17.09 31.89 -12.82
N ASP A 136 -17.19 31.59 -14.11
CA ASP A 136 -18.22 30.68 -14.63
C ASP A 136 -17.89 29.20 -14.39
N MET A 137 -16.62 28.88 -14.13
CA MET A 137 -16.15 27.51 -13.96
C MET A 137 -16.44 26.87 -12.60
N GLY A 138 -17.12 27.54 -11.67
CA GLY A 138 -17.63 26.94 -10.42
C GLY A 138 -16.57 26.38 -9.43
N VAL A 139 -15.28 26.44 -9.78
CA VAL A 139 -14.17 25.84 -9.02
C VAL A 139 -14.00 26.45 -7.63
N LEU A 140 -14.55 27.64 -7.39
CA LEU A 140 -14.41 28.36 -6.12
C LEU A 140 -15.51 28.03 -5.08
N HIS A 141 -16.56 27.27 -5.43
CA HIS A 141 -17.71 27.07 -4.54
C HIS A 141 -17.56 25.94 -3.51
N HIS A 142 -16.51 25.12 -3.60
CA HIS A 142 -16.36 23.91 -2.78
C HIS A 142 -15.12 23.90 -1.90
N LEU A 143 -14.49 25.05 -1.68
CA LEU A 143 -13.39 25.17 -0.72
C LEU A 143 -13.86 25.00 0.73
N ASP A 144 -15.14 25.28 1.03
CA ASP A 144 -15.75 25.06 2.36
C ASP A 144 -15.89 23.56 2.72
N LEU A 145 -15.85 22.64 1.74
CA LEU A 145 -15.95 21.19 1.99
C LEU A 145 -14.64 20.57 2.51
N LEU A 146 -13.54 21.33 2.49
CA LEU A 146 -12.25 20.89 3.01
C LEU A 146 -11.99 21.39 4.45
N GLU A 147 -12.98 22.01 5.11
CA GLU A 147 -12.84 22.49 6.48
C GLU A 147 -13.27 21.43 7.53
N ASP A 148 -14.12 20.46 7.16
CA ASP A 148 -14.65 19.41 8.06
C ASP A 148 -13.73 18.16 8.17
N PHE A 149 -12.42 18.33 8.32
CA PHE A 149 -11.50 17.21 8.60
C PHE A 149 -11.59 16.68 10.04
N GLU A 150 -12.21 17.42 10.98
CA GLU A 150 -12.38 17.01 12.38
C GLU A 150 -13.27 15.75 12.53
N THR A 151 -14.22 15.54 11.63
CA THR A 151 -15.19 14.42 11.68
C THR A 151 -14.54 13.04 11.40
N ILE A 152 -13.35 13.01 10.79
CA ILE A 152 -12.61 11.76 10.52
C ILE A 152 -11.84 11.29 11.77
N ALA A 153 -11.51 12.21 12.69
CA ALA A 153 -10.77 11.87 13.91
C ALA A 153 -11.60 11.05 14.90
N ASP A 154 -12.91 11.29 14.99
CA ASP A 154 -13.81 10.60 15.93
C ASP A 154 -14.13 9.15 15.54
N LEU A 155 -14.05 8.80 14.25
CA LEU A 155 -14.24 7.41 13.80
C LEU A 155 -13.10 6.47 14.25
N GLY A 156 -11.91 7.02 14.52
CA GLY A 156 -10.79 6.25 15.08
C GLY A 156 -10.97 5.91 16.56
N ALA A 157 -11.71 6.74 17.31
CA ALA A 157 -11.94 6.54 18.73
C ALA A 157 -13.01 5.47 19.01
N LEU A 158 -14.07 5.40 18.18
CA LEU A 158 -15.14 4.40 18.34
C LEU A 158 -14.70 2.96 17.98
N ALA A 159 -13.70 2.81 17.12
CA ALA A 159 -13.16 1.49 16.76
C ALA A 159 -12.28 0.85 17.85
N GLN A 160 -11.85 1.61 18.87
CA GLN A 160 -11.04 1.09 19.97
C GLN A 160 -11.87 0.58 21.16
N ASP A 161 -13.13 1.00 21.29
CA ASP A 161 -13.99 0.66 22.44
C ASP A 161 -14.72 -0.69 22.27
N GLU A 162 -14.85 -1.21 21.04
CA GLU A 162 -15.37 -2.56 20.78
C GLU A 162 -14.35 -3.70 21.05
N ALA A 163 -13.11 -3.37 21.40
CA ALA A 163 -12.06 -4.37 21.66
C ALA A 163 -11.88 -4.74 23.14
N ILE A 164 -12.64 -4.14 24.08
CA ILE A 164 -12.49 -4.35 25.54
C ILE A 164 -13.81 -4.75 26.23
N ASN A 165 -14.77 -5.34 25.51
CA ASN A 165 -15.92 -6.01 26.16
C ASN A 165 -16.25 -7.35 25.51
#